data_AF-A0A381RME3-F1
#
_entry.id   AF-A0A381RME3-F1
#
_cell.length_a   1.000
_cell.length_b   1.000
_cell.length_c   1.000
_cell.angle_alpha   90.00
_cell.angle_beta   90.00
_cell.angle_gamma   90.00
#
_symmetry.space_group_name_H-M   'P 1'
#
loop_
_entity.id
_entity.type
_entity.pdbx_description
1 polymer ?
#
loop_
_entity_poly.entity_id
_entity_poly.type
_entity_poly.pdbx_seq_one_letter_code
_entity_poly.pdbx_strand_id
1 'polypeptide(L)'
;MRRIILFLFFSHILFNGCSPVVGNKLQTFHDLEYKVADRGMLDVIVLGRACASLLQDAISGAKRTAEFHLRSVVGNQNHRKKFQEVDRYYDGDKICVEMSAAALPPL
;
A
#
# COMPACT_ATOMS: atom_id res chain seq x y z
N MET A 1 -51.15 0.49 14.02
CA MET A 1 -50.66 -0.12 12.75
C MET A 1 -49.78 0.81 11.91
N ARG A 2 -50.14 2.10 11.71
CA ARG A 2 -49.37 3.07 10.88
C ARG A 2 -47.91 3.30 11.32
N ARG A 3 -47.62 3.24 12.62
CA ARG A 3 -46.24 3.35 13.18
C ARG A 3 -45.34 2.14 12.87
N ILE A 4 -45.90 0.94 12.79
CA ILE A 4 -45.15 -0.29 12.51
C ILE A 4 -44.71 -0.32 11.04
N ILE A 5 -45.59 0.12 10.14
CA ILE A 5 -45.30 0.23 8.70
C ILE A 5 -44.15 1.22 8.45
N LEU A 6 -44.12 2.35 9.16
CA LEU A 6 -43.03 3.33 9.08
C LEU A 6 -41.69 2.77 9.58
N PHE A 7 -41.72 1.98 10.66
CA PHE A 7 -40.52 1.31 11.17
C PHE A 7 -39.93 0.30 10.18
N LEU A 8 -40.79 -0.46 9.49
CA LEU A 8 -40.37 -1.42 8.46
C LEU A 8 -39.79 -0.72 7.21
N PHE A 9 -40.31 0.44 6.84
CA PHE A 9 -39.73 1.23 5.75
C PHE A 9 -38.35 1.81 6.10
N PHE A 10 -38.18 2.31 7.33
CA PHE A 10 -36.89 2.84 7.79
C PHE A 10 -35.82 1.74 7.95
N SER A 11 -36.20 0.54 8.38
CA SER A 11 -35.24 -0.57 8.51
C SER A 11 -34.70 -1.04 7.16
N HIS A 12 -35.51 -1.00 6.09
CA HIS A 12 -35.05 -1.35 4.74
C HIS A 12 -34.06 -0.34 4.15
N ILE A 13 -34.17 0.96 4.49
CA ILE A 13 -33.20 1.97 4.04
C ILE A 13 -31.84 1.77 4.72
N LEU A 14 -31.83 1.36 5.99
CA LEU A 14 -30.60 1.12 6.75
C LEU A 14 -29.82 -0.13 6.31
N PHE A 15 -30.51 -1.14 5.77
CA PHE A 15 -29.87 -2.40 5.36
C PHE A 15 -29.29 -2.40 3.92
N ASN A 16 -29.73 -1.50 3.04
CA ASN A 16 -29.27 -1.48 1.65
C ASN A 16 -27.97 -0.67 1.41
N GLY A 17 -27.39 -0.07 2.46
CA GLY A 17 -26.17 0.74 2.36
C GLY A 17 -24.86 -0.06 2.35
N CYS A 18 -24.89 -1.35 2.66
CA CYS A 18 -23.69 -2.19 2.73
C CYS A 18 -23.53 -3.03 1.46
N SER A 19 -23.39 -2.37 0.31
CA SER A 19 -22.79 -3.03 -0.85
C SER A 19 -21.28 -2.94 -0.66
N PRO A 20 -20.52 -4.06 -0.56
CA PRO A 20 -19.08 -3.98 -0.58
C PRO A 20 -18.74 -3.44 -1.97
N VAL A 21 -18.32 -2.18 -2.03
CA VAL A 21 -17.70 -1.61 -3.21
C VAL A 21 -16.70 -2.65 -3.68
N VAL A 22 -16.95 -3.27 -4.84
CA VAL A 22 -16.00 -4.10 -5.57
C VAL A 22 -14.94 -3.13 -6.09
N GLY A 23 -14.24 -2.50 -5.16
CA GLY A 23 -13.03 -1.75 -5.41
C GLY A 23 -12.02 -2.83 -5.71
N ASN A 24 -11.51 -2.80 -6.94
CA ASN A 24 -10.39 -3.60 -7.41
C ASN A 24 -9.50 -3.93 -6.24
N LYS A 25 -9.54 -5.21 -5.84
CA LYS A 25 -8.81 -5.77 -4.72
C LYS A 25 -7.34 -5.53 -5.06
N LEU A 26 -6.81 -4.39 -4.61
CA LEU A 26 -5.38 -4.11 -4.61
C LEU A 26 -4.80 -5.23 -3.75
N GLN A 27 -4.37 -6.30 -4.40
CA GLN A 27 -3.54 -7.33 -3.79
C GLN A 27 -2.24 -6.62 -3.45
N THR A 28 -2.18 -6.04 -2.26
CA THR A 28 -0.93 -5.63 -1.65
C THR A 28 -0.19 -6.91 -1.32
N PHE A 29 0.70 -7.33 -2.22
CA PHE A 29 1.67 -8.37 -1.95
C PHE A 29 2.59 -7.86 -0.84
N HIS A 30 2.32 -8.28 0.39
CA HIS A 30 3.24 -8.11 1.50
C HIS A 30 4.28 -9.22 1.37
N ASP A 31 5.42 -8.88 0.79
CA ASP A 31 6.56 -9.77 0.72
C ASP A 31 7.13 -9.96 2.12
N LEU A 32 6.96 -11.17 2.67
CA LEU A 32 7.49 -11.53 3.99
C LEU A 32 9.02 -11.64 3.99
N GLU A 33 9.66 -11.66 2.82
CA GLU A 33 11.12 -11.70 2.65
C GLU A 33 11.71 -10.33 2.28
N TYR A 34 11.26 -9.22 2.90
CA TYR A 34 11.89 -7.93 2.60
C TYR A 34 13.39 -7.98 2.93
N LYS A 35 14.23 -7.82 1.90
CA LYS A 35 15.69 -7.82 2.03
C LYS A 35 16.17 -6.39 2.28
N VAL A 36 16.95 -6.22 3.34
CA VAL A 36 17.66 -4.95 3.62
C VAL A 36 18.82 -4.84 2.63
N ALA A 37 18.79 -3.82 1.77
CA ALA A 37 19.69 -3.71 0.62
C ALA A 37 21.02 -3.01 0.93
N ASP A 38 21.07 -2.08 1.90
CA ASP A 38 22.28 -1.30 2.23
C ASP A 38 22.15 -0.65 3.62
N ARG A 39 23.28 -0.41 4.30
CA ARG A 39 23.38 0.16 5.65
C ARG A 39 23.86 1.63 5.66
N GLY A 40 23.64 2.37 4.57
CA GLY A 40 24.34 3.63 4.30
C GLY A 40 23.59 4.96 4.48
N MET A 41 22.32 4.98 4.93
CA MET A 41 21.64 6.21 5.42
C MET A 41 20.62 5.80 6.48
N LEU A 42 20.88 6.20 7.74
CA LEU A 42 20.28 5.62 8.96
C LEU A 42 20.14 4.09 8.84
N ASP A 43 21.28 3.44 8.55
CA ASP A 43 21.57 2.00 8.56
C ASP A 43 20.65 1.03 7.81
N VAL A 44 19.63 1.48 7.06
CA VAL A 44 18.68 0.55 6.43
C VAL A 44 18.07 1.12 5.15
N ILE A 45 18.34 0.45 4.03
CA ILE A 45 17.55 0.51 2.80
C ILE A 45 16.61 -0.68 2.76
N VAL A 46 15.32 -0.43 2.61
CA VAL A 46 14.31 -1.48 2.42
C VAL A 46 13.81 -1.49 0.99
N LEU A 47 13.33 -2.65 0.55
CA LEU A 47 12.73 -2.85 -0.75
C LEU A 47 11.22 -3.05 -0.61
N GLY A 48 10.45 -2.51 -1.54
CA GLY A 48 9.02 -2.73 -1.66
C GLY A 48 8.64 -2.94 -3.11
N ARG A 49 7.73 -3.89 -3.34
CA ARG A 49 7.28 -4.28 -4.67
C ARG A 49 5.78 -4.13 -4.80
N ALA A 50 5.31 -3.77 -5.99
CA ALA A 50 3.92 -3.89 -6.36
C ALA A 50 3.77 -4.12 -7.86
N CYS A 51 2.71 -4.82 -8.23
CA CYS A 51 2.36 -5.09 -9.62
C CYS A 51 0.95 -4.57 -9.93
N ALA A 52 0.79 -3.90 -11.07
CA ALA A 52 -0.50 -3.39 -11.52
C ALA A 52 -0.57 -3.35 -13.05
N SER A 53 -1.79 -3.30 -13.59
CA SER A 53 -2.02 -3.14 -15.03
C SER A 53 -1.59 -1.77 -15.54
N LEU A 54 -1.57 -0.75 -14.66
CA LEU A 54 -1.09 0.60 -14.97
C LEU A 54 0.23 0.86 -14.26
N LEU A 55 1.19 1.42 -15.00
CA LEU A 55 2.52 1.72 -14.47
C LEU A 55 2.48 2.64 -13.25
N GLN A 56 1.63 3.68 -13.26
CA GLN A 56 1.55 4.65 -12.17
C GLN A 56 1.04 4.00 -10.87
N ASP A 57 0.12 3.03 -11.00
CA ASP A 57 -0.40 2.27 -9.86
C ASP A 57 0.68 1.34 -9.29
N ALA A 58 1.48 0.71 -10.16
CA ALA A 58 2.61 -0.12 -9.74
C ALA A 58 3.67 0.71 -8.99
N ILE A 59 4.03 1.88 -9.52
CA ILE A 59 4.98 2.81 -8.87
C ILE A 59 4.43 3.28 -7.51
N SER A 60 3.17 3.74 -7.48
CA SER A 60 2.52 4.21 -6.25
C SER A 60 2.41 3.10 -5.20
N GLY A 61 2.05 1.90 -5.62
CA GLY A 61 2.01 0.70 -4.79
C GLY A 61 3.39 0.36 -4.22
N ALA A 62 4.41 0.26 -5.07
CA ALA A 62 5.76 -0.10 -4.67
C ALA A 62 6.34 0.93 -3.68
N LYS A 63 6.07 2.22 -3.90
CA LYS A 63 6.45 3.30 -2.99
C LYS A 63 5.78 3.15 -1.61
N ARG A 64 4.48 2.87 -1.56
CA ARG A 64 3.76 2.64 -0.30
C ARG A 64 4.26 1.39 0.42
N THR A 65 4.53 0.30 -0.30
CA THR A 65 5.09 -0.92 0.25
C THR A 65 6.47 -0.67 0.85
N ALA A 66 7.36 0.00 0.11
CA ALA A 66 8.71 0.34 0.59
C ALA A 66 8.65 1.28 1.80
N GLU A 67 7.74 2.26 1.81
CA GLU A 67 7.53 3.13 2.96
C GLU A 67 7.02 2.36 4.19
N PHE A 68 6.10 1.41 4.00
CA PHE A 68 5.59 0.57 5.09
C PHE A 68 6.71 -0.28 5.70
N HIS A 69 7.54 -0.92 4.86
CA HIS A 69 8.72 -1.64 5.34
C HIS A 69 9.68 -0.71 6.06
N LEU A 70 9.92 0.51 5.56
CA LEU A 70 10.87 1.44 6.18
C LEU A 70 10.39 1.81 7.59
N ARG A 71 9.09 2.09 7.76
CA ARG A 71 8.47 2.39 9.06
C ARG A 71 8.60 1.24 10.05
N SER A 72 8.57 -0.02 9.59
CA SER A 72 8.78 -1.17 10.49
C SER A 72 10.20 -1.22 11.06
N VAL A 73 11.18 -0.63 10.36
CA VAL A 73 12.59 -0.67 10.77
C VAL A 73 13.00 0.57 11.56
N VAL A 74 12.69 1.77 11.05
CA VAL A 74 13.10 3.04 11.70
C VAL A 74 12.09 3.54 12.74
N GLY A 75 10.96 2.83 12.90
CA GLY A 75 9.87 3.21 13.78
C GLY A 75 9.07 4.41 13.27
N ASN A 76 8.31 5.05 14.17
CA ASN A 76 7.46 6.21 13.85
C ASN A 76 8.22 7.55 13.87
N GLN A 77 9.54 7.52 13.75
CA GLN A 77 10.33 8.74 13.69
C GLN A 77 10.09 9.46 12.36
N ASN A 78 9.99 10.78 12.43
CA ASN A 78 9.78 11.62 11.25
C ASN A 78 11.11 11.85 10.52
N HIS A 79 11.60 10.82 9.84
CA HIS A 79 12.75 10.93 8.96
C HIS A 79 12.31 11.39 7.57
N ARG A 80 13.16 12.20 6.91
CA ARG A 80 13.04 12.41 5.47
C ARG A 80 13.28 11.07 4.77
N LYS A 81 12.56 10.81 3.68
CA LYS A 81 12.60 9.52 2.97
C LYS A 81 13.06 9.73 1.55
N LYS A 82 14.02 8.92 1.10
CA LYS A 82 14.44 8.86 -0.30
C LYS A 82 13.86 7.60 -0.91
N PHE A 83 13.29 7.72 -2.10
CA PHE A 83 12.79 6.59 -2.88
C PHE A 83 13.56 6.50 -4.19
N GLN A 84 13.85 5.28 -4.63
CA GLN A 84 14.50 5.03 -5.92
C GLN A 84 13.97 3.73 -6.52
N GLU A 85 13.53 3.80 -7.77
CA GLU A 85 13.17 2.62 -8.54
C GLU A 85 14.43 1.77 -8.75
N VAL A 86 14.37 0.52 -8.34
CA VAL A 86 15.48 -0.44 -8.41
C VAL A 86 15.32 -1.29 -9.66
N ASP A 87 14.12 -1.78 -9.91
CA ASP A 87 13.83 -2.64 -11.04
C ASP A 87 12.39 -2.46 -11.54
N ARG A 88 12.17 -2.84 -12.80
CA ARG A 88 10.88 -2.87 -13.46
C ARG A 88 10.84 -4.00 -14.46
N TYR A 89 9.81 -4.84 -14.33
CA TYR A 89 9.63 -5.99 -15.20
C TYR A 89 8.14 -6.29 -15.41
N TYR A 90 7.84 -7.12 -16.40
CA TYR A 90 6.49 -7.60 -16.67
C TYR A 90 6.28 -8.97 -16.03
N ASP A 91 5.16 -9.15 -15.35
CA ASP A 91 4.68 -10.44 -14.84
C ASP A 91 3.28 -10.69 -15.40
N GLY A 92 3.21 -11.52 -16.45
CA GLY A 92 2.01 -11.71 -17.25
C GLY A 92 1.54 -10.42 -17.91
N ASP A 93 0.32 -9.99 -17.58
CA ASP A 93 -0.32 -8.76 -18.07
C ASP A 93 -0.07 -7.53 -17.17
N LYS A 94 0.74 -7.69 -16.12
CA LYS A 94 1.00 -6.64 -15.12
C LYS A 94 2.43 -6.13 -15.22
N ILE A 95 2.58 -4.85 -14.88
CA ILE A 95 3.87 -4.20 -14.69
C ILE A 95 4.19 -4.27 -13.21
N CYS A 96 5.32 -4.90 -12.87
CA CYS A 96 5.87 -4.93 -11.53
C CYS A 96 6.98 -3.90 -11.40
N VAL A 97 6.97 -3.17 -10.29
CA VAL A 97 7.99 -2.20 -9.94
C VAL A 97 8.56 -2.55 -8.58
N GLU A 98 9.88 -2.53 -8.49
CA GLU A 98 10.62 -2.64 -7.24
C GLU A 98 11.19 -1.27 -6.86
N MET A 99 10.94 -0.86 -5.63
CA MET A 99 11.27 0.45 -5.11
C MET A 99 12.08 0.29 -3.84
N SER A 100 13.21 0.99 -3.77
CA SER A 100 13.96 1.15 -2.53
C SER A 100 13.45 2.37 -1.76
N ALA A 101 13.42 2.26 -0.44
CA ALA A 101 13.20 3.37 0.46
C ALA A 101 14.31 3.43 1.52
N ALA A 102 14.83 4.63 1.77
CA ALA A 102 15.86 4.88 2.77
C ALA A 102 15.47 6.08 3.63
N ALA A 103 15.75 5.99 4.93
CA ALA A 103 15.62 7.11 5.85
C ALA A 103 16.87 7.99 5.77
N LEU A 104 16.69 9.29 5.55
CA LEU A 104 17.75 10.26 5.63
C LEU A 104 17.93 10.70 7.08
N PRO A 105 19.17 10.99 7.53
CA PRO A 105 19.40 11.57 8.84
C PRO A 105 18.57 12.85 9.04
N PRO A 106 18.08 13.08 10.27
CA PRO A 106 17.48 14.36 10.63
C PRO A 106 18.48 15.50 10.35
N LEU A 107 17.95 16.66 9.95
CA LEU A 107 18.75 17.87 9.69
C LEU A 107 19.38 18.41 10.97
#